data_AF-W6TJE4-F1
#
_entry.id   AF-W6TJE4-F1
#
_cell.length_a   1.000
_cell.length_b   1.000
_cell.length_c   1.000
_cell.angle_alpha   90.00
_cell.angle_beta   90.00
_cell.angle_gamma   90.00
#
_symmetry.space_group_name_H-M   'P 1'
#
loop_
_entity.id
_entity.type
_entity.pdbx_description
1 polymer ?
#
loop_
_entity_poly.entity_id
_entity_poly.type
_entity_poly.pdbx_seq_one_letter_code
_entity_poly.pdbx_strand_id
1 'polypeptide(L)'
;MYQRTKRIIFTSATIIINQSFSYFLNQTGLNLSNKHIEMENLPYSFPYQEKSILTITSDIENPNNEEEFLNQSTKYIKELVILNKGGTLILLTSLKSLEYISKNIKDFLFENDINIFIQGQLPKNELINSFKKSPKKSVLIGIKNFWEGIDIKGDQLTMIIIPKLPFQTPSDPILIAKNELAKKTNENFFIKETLPQAIMKFKQGFGRLIRDSKDYGIIVCFDKRICNKAYGKSFLKSLPKIKTYYSNFTTIKHTINTFFKIDQNINP
;
A
#
# COMPACT_ATOMS: atom_id res chain seq x y z
N MET A 1 14.39 28.17 -8.48
CA MET A 1 13.79 28.22 -7.12
C MET A 1 14.86 28.41 -6.04
N TYR A 2 15.82 27.49 -5.90
CA TYR A 2 16.77 27.48 -4.78
C TYR A 2 17.62 28.74 -4.61
N GLN A 3 17.99 29.42 -5.70
CA GLN A 3 18.77 30.67 -5.63
C GLN A 3 17.98 31.86 -5.07
N ARG A 4 16.65 31.83 -5.12
CA ARG A 4 15.78 32.98 -4.78
C ARG A 4 15.32 32.99 -3.32
N THR A 5 15.46 31.88 -2.61
CA THR A 5 14.98 31.72 -1.24
C THR A 5 16.15 31.53 -0.27
N LYS A 6 16.13 32.23 0.86
CA LYS A 6 17.20 32.14 1.88
C LYS A 6 17.22 30.77 2.56
N ARG A 7 16.05 30.25 2.94
CA ARG A 7 15.86 28.95 3.58
C ARG A 7 14.64 28.24 2.99
N ILE A 8 14.72 26.92 2.88
CA ILE A 8 13.61 26.07 2.43
C ILE A 8 13.58 24.85 3.33
N ILE A 9 12.40 24.50 3.83
CA ILE A 9 12.18 23.29 4.61
C ILE A 9 11.33 22.35 3.77
N PHE A 10 11.80 21.12 3.59
CA PHE A 10 11.05 20.04 2.94
C PHE A 10 10.68 19.00 4.00
N THR A 11 9.39 18.75 4.17
CA THR A 11 8.88 17.75 5.12
C THR A 11 7.89 16.82 4.44
N SER A 12 8.08 15.51 4.59
CA SER A 12 7.09 14.51 4.17
C SER A 12 7.40 13.18 4.83
N ALA A 13 6.35 12.39 5.10
CA ALA A 13 6.45 11.06 5.70
C ALA A 13 7.21 10.04 4.81
N THR A 14 7.40 10.35 3.52
CA THR A 14 7.97 9.42 2.54
C THR A 14 9.16 9.98 1.77
N ILE A 15 9.84 11.03 2.27
CA ILE A 15 11.06 11.55 1.64
C ILE A 15 12.15 10.47 1.57
N ILE A 16 12.31 9.72 2.66
CA ILE A 16 13.33 8.68 2.79
C ILE A 16 12.84 7.38 2.16
N ILE A 17 13.69 6.84 1.27
CA ILE A 17 13.51 5.57 0.59
C ILE A 17 14.76 4.74 0.85
N ASN A 18 14.58 3.49 1.29
CA ASN A 18 15.70 2.60 1.64
C ASN A 18 16.74 3.29 2.56
N GLN A 19 16.25 4.01 3.58
CA GLN A 19 17.08 4.74 4.56
C GLN A 19 17.96 5.86 3.97
N SER A 20 17.67 6.33 2.74
CA SER A 20 18.42 7.40 2.09
C SER A 20 17.52 8.53 1.55
N PHE A 21 18.04 9.77 1.60
CA PHE A 21 17.48 10.96 0.96
C PHE A 21 17.91 11.12 -0.51
N SER A 22 18.83 10.28 -1.01
CA SER A 22 19.44 10.43 -2.33
C SER A 22 18.40 10.52 -3.46
N TYR A 23 17.31 9.74 -3.38
CA TYR A 23 16.25 9.80 -4.39
C TYR A 23 15.64 11.21 -4.46
N PHE A 24 15.24 11.78 -3.33
CA PHE A 24 14.66 13.11 -3.26
C PHE A 24 15.64 14.18 -3.73
N LEU A 25 16.91 14.12 -3.29
CA LEU A 25 17.94 15.08 -3.68
C LEU A 25 18.18 15.06 -5.20
N ASN A 26 18.21 13.87 -5.81
CA ASN A 26 18.38 13.71 -7.24
C ASN A 26 17.15 14.22 -8.02
N GLN A 27 15.93 13.94 -7.58
CA GLN A 27 14.70 14.41 -8.25
C GLN A 27 14.57 15.94 -8.20
N THR A 28 15.01 16.54 -7.10
CA THR A 28 14.87 17.98 -6.86
C THR A 28 16.04 18.78 -7.42
N GLY A 29 17.14 18.14 -7.82
CA GLY A 29 18.39 18.78 -8.22
C GLY A 29 19.17 19.39 -7.05
N LEU A 30 18.77 19.13 -5.80
CA LEU A 30 19.48 19.62 -4.61
C LEU A 30 20.87 18.98 -4.47
N ASN A 31 21.05 17.77 -5.00
CA ASN A 31 22.36 17.12 -5.12
C ASN A 31 23.36 17.91 -5.99
N LEU A 32 22.86 18.80 -6.88
CA LEU A 32 23.67 19.67 -7.73
C LEU A 32 23.81 21.09 -7.16
N SER A 33 23.22 21.36 -5.98
CA SER A 33 23.21 22.69 -5.40
C SER A 33 24.39 22.88 -4.44
N ASN A 34 25.00 24.06 -4.47
CA ASN A 34 26.08 24.44 -3.54
C ASN A 34 25.55 24.89 -2.16
N LYS A 35 24.28 24.59 -1.83
CA LYS A 35 23.69 24.99 -0.56
C LYS A 35 24.04 23.99 0.53
N HIS A 36 24.14 24.47 1.76
CA HIS A 36 24.16 23.60 2.94
C HIS A 36 22.81 22.88 3.07
N ILE A 37 22.85 21.55 3.18
CA ILE A 37 21.66 20.70 3.29
C ILE A 37 21.75 19.94 4.60
N GLU A 38 20.82 20.23 5.51
CA GLU A 38 20.61 19.43 6.71
C GLU A 38 19.51 18.41 6.45
N MET A 39 19.72 17.18 6.90
CA MET A 39 18.80 16.06 6.70
C MET A 39 18.54 15.42 8.05
N GLU A 40 17.27 15.37 8.42
CA GLU A 40 16.83 14.76 9.67
C GLU A 40 15.75 13.72 9.39
N ASN A 41 15.93 12.54 9.99
CA ASN A 41 14.93 11.48 9.95
C ASN A 41 14.25 11.36 11.31
N LEU A 42 12.97 11.70 11.36
CA LEU A 42 12.17 11.53 12.56
C LEU A 42 11.70 10.08 12.67
N PRO A 43 11.78 9.46 13.87
CA PRO A 43 11.29 8.11 14.08
C PRO A 43 9.77 8.06 13.94
N TYR A 44 9.24 6.85 13.67
CA TYR A 44 7.80 6.63 13.70
C TYR A 44 7.25 6.82 15.12
N SER A 45 6.16 7.58 15.23
CA SER A 45 5.55 7.94 16.52
C SER A 45 4.52 6.93 17.04
N PHE A 46 4.16 5.91 16.25
CA PHE A 46 3.12 4.93 16.59
C PHE A 46 3.69 3.53 16.85
N PRO A 47 3.08 2.74 17.76
CA PRO A 47 3.53 1.38 18.12
C PRO A 47 3.12 0.32 17.07
N TYR A 48 3.64 0.43 15.84
CA TYR A 48 3.28 -0.46 14.73
C TYR A 48 3.50 -1.95 15.02
N GLN A 49 4.55 -2.30 15.78
CA GLN A 49 4.90 -3.68 16.09
C GLN A 49 3.85 -4.40 16.97
N GLU A 50 3.10 -3.63 17.76
CA GLU A 50 2.06 -4.14 18.65
C GLU A 50 0.69 -4.09 17.97
N LYS A 51 0.41 -3.01 17.23
CA LYS A 51 -0.94 -2.72 16.69
C LYS A 51 -1.14 -3.13 15.24
N SER A 52 -0.11 -3.63 14.57
CA SER A 52 -0.25 -4.05 13.18
C SER A 52 0.62 -5.23 12.82
N ILE A 53 0.14 -5.98 11.83
CA ILE A 53 0.89 -7.05 11.20
C ILE A 53 0.86 -6.90 9.68
N LEU A 54 1.94 -7.31 9.04
CA LEU A 54 2.03 -7.50 7.60
C LEU A 54 1.98 -8.99 7.29
N THR A 55 1.03 -9.42 6.49
CA THR A 55 0.92 -10.81 6.05
C THR A 55 1.16 -10.90 4.54
N ILE A 56 1.98 -11.87 4.12
CA ILE A 56 2.34 -12.10 2.73
C ILE A 56 2.02 -13.55 2.39
N THR A 57 1.21 -13.75 1.34
CA THR A 57 0.76 -15.08 0.94
C THR A 57 1.79 -15.75 0.02
N SER A 58 2.24 -16.97 0.35
CA SER A 58 3.30 -17.68 -0.38
C SER A 58 2.79 -18.58 -1.51
N ASP A 59 1.59 -19.14 -1.35
CA ASP A 59 0.93 -20.10 -2.24
C ASP A 59 0.03 -19.44 -3.30
N ILE A 60 0.02 -18.10 -3.36
CA ILE A 60 -0.64 -17.39 -4.44
C ILE A 60 0.18 -17.41 -5.74
N GLU A 61 -0.51 -17.46 -6.87
CA GLU A 61 0.06 -17.43 -8.19
C GLU A 61 0.89 -16.14 -8.40
N ASN A 62 1.84 -16.18 -9.34
CA ASN A 62 2.65 -15.03 -9.67
C ASN A 62 1.79 -13.97 -10.39
N PRO A 63 1.92 -12.67 -10.05
CA PRO A 63 1.24 -11.58 -10.77
C PRO A 63 1.53 -11.46 -12.27
N ASN A 64 2.47 -12.26 -12.80
CA ASN A 64 2.74 -12.42 -14.23
C ASN A 64 1.71 -13.33 -14.93
N ASN A 65 1.13 -14.31 -14.24
CA ASN A 65 -0.01 -15.09 -14.73
C ASN A 65 -1.30 -14.39 -14.28
N GLU A 66 -1.67 -13.33 -14.99
CA GLU A 66 -2.66 -12.35 -14.53
C GLU A 66 -4.04 -12.96 -14.26
N GLU A 67 -4.51 -13.87 -15.13
CA GLU A 67 -5.84 -14.46 -14.99
C GLU A 67 -5.97 -15.30 -13.72
N GLU A 68 -5.08 -16.27 -13.55
CA GLU A 68 -5.10 -17.16 -12.37
C GLU A 68 -4.79 -16.37 -11.09
N PHE A 69 -3.88 -15.40 -11.17
CA PHE A 69 -3.59 -14.49 -10.06
C PHE A 69 -4.83 -13.70 -9.61
N LEU A 70 -5.60 -13.15 -10.55
CA LEU A 70 -6.83 -12.41 -10.24
C LEU A 70 -7.92 -13.33 -9.70
N ASN A 71 -8.08 -14.52 -10.26
CA ASN A 71 -9.02 -15.53 -9.78
C ASN A 71 -8.71 -15.93 -8.32
N GLN A 72 -7.47 -16.30 -8.03
CA GLN A 72 -7.03 -16.67 -6.68
C GLN A 72 -7.10 -15.48 -5.70
N SER A 73 -6.67 -14.29 -6.13
CA SER A 73 -6.81 -13.06 -5.33
C SER A 73 -8.26 -12.78 -4.95
N THR A 74 -9.19 -12.99 -5.88
CA THR A 74 -10.63 -12.80 -5.64
C THR A 74 -11.15 -13.78 -4.57
N LYS A 75 -10.79 -15.06 -4.67
CA LYS A 75 -11.14 -16.07 -3.64
C LYS A 75 -10.62 -15.67 -2.26
N TYR A 76 -9.35 -15.28 -2.20
CA TYR A 76 -8.72 -14.87 -0.94
C TYR A 76 -9.32 -13.58 -0.37
N ILE A 77 -9.63 -12.59 -1.21
CA ILE A 77 -10.31 -11.36 -0.79
C ILE A 77 -11.66 -11.68 -0.15
N LYS A 78 -12.47 -12.56 -0.75
CA LYS A 78 -13.77 -12.95 -0.19
C LYS A 78 -13.61 -13.47 1.24
N GLU A 79 -12.72 -14.42 1.46
CA GLU A 79 -12.48 -15.00 2.79
C GLU A 79 -11.91 -14.00 3.80
N LEU A 80 -10.95 -13.17 3.38
CA LEU A 80 -10.34 -12.16 4.25
C LEU A 80 -11.31 -11.06 4.64
N VAL A 81 -12.14 -10.63 3.70
CA VAL A 81 -13.18 -9.64 3.99
C VAL A 81 -14.12 -10.21 5.03
N ILE A 82 -14.56 -11.47 4.95
CA ILE A 82 -15.40 -12.09 6.01
C ILE A 82 -14.70 -12.09 7.37
N LEU A 83 -13.42 -12.44 7.42
CA LEU A 83 -12.65 -12.47 8.68
C LEU A 83 -12.41 -11.09 9.31
N ASN A 84 -12.39 -10.03 8.52
CA ASN A 84 -12.16 -8.67 9.03
C ASN A 84 -13.29 -8.21 9.95
N LYS A 85 -13.01 -7.37 10.95
CA LYS A 85 -14.06 -6.82 11.84
C LYS A 85 -14.45 -5.38 11.51
N GLY A 86 -13.57 -4.63 10.86
CA GLY A 86 -13.81 -3.25 10.42
C GLY A 86 -13.92 -3.11 8.91
N GLY A 87 -13.67 -1.91 8.42
CA GLY A 87 -13.61 -1.65 6.98
C GLY A 87 -12.34 -2.21 6.32
N THR A 88 -12.48 -2.60 5.05
CA THR A 88 -11.37 -3.09 4.22
C THR A 88 -11.11 -2.12 3.07
N LEU A 89 -9.85 -1.72 2.88
CA LEU A 89 -9.40 -1.00 1.69
C LEU A 89 -8.61 -1.93 0.77
N ILE A 90 -9.07 -2.11 -0.47
CA ILE A 90 -8.38 -2.90 -1.49
C ILE A 90 -7.70 -1.95 -2.46
N LEU A 91 -6.37 -1.96 -2.45
CA LEU A 91 -5.52 -1.09 -3.27
C LEU A 91 -5.00 -1.85 -4.48
N LEU A 92 -5.56 -1.55 -5.64
CA LEU A 92 -5.25 -2.17 -6.92
C LEU A 92 -4.32 -1.28 -7.76
N THR A 93 -3.69 -1.88 -8.77
CA THR A 93 -2.70 -1.20 -9.62
C THR A 93 -3.19 -0.91 -11.04
N SER A 94 -4.28 -1.55 -11.48
CA SER A 94 -4.83 -1.37 -12.84
C SER A 94 -6.36 -1.32 -12.84
N LEU A 95 -6.93 -0.61 -13.82
CA LEU A 95 -8.38 -0.57 -14.03
C LEU A 95 -8.94 -1.97 -14.32
N LYS A 96 -8.24 -2.75 -15.15
CA LYS A 96 -8.57 -4.15 -15.46
C LYS A 96 -8.75 -5.00 -14.19
N SER A 97 -7.82 -4.89 -13.23
CA SER A 97 -7.92 -5.62 -11.96
C SER A 97 -9.09 -5.13 -11.09
N LEU A 98 -9.40 -3.83 -11.12
CA LEU A 98 -10.52 -3.25 -10.41
C LEU A 98 -11.85 -3.76 -10.96
N GLU A 99 -12.03 -3.72 -12.27
CA GLU A 99 -13.24 -4.23 -12.93
C GLU A 99 -13.42 -5.73 -12.68
N TYR A 100 -12.36 -6.52 -12.82
CA TYR A 100 -12.42 -7.96 -12.58
C TYR A 100 -12.78 -8.30 -11.13
N ILE A 101 -12.03 -7.77 -10.15
CA ILE A 101 -12.24 -8.11 -8.75
C ILE A 101 -13.60 -7.59 -8.28
N SER A 102 -13.94 -6.33 -8.60
CA SER A 102 -15.22 -5.75 -8.17
C SER A 102 -16.41 -6.53 -8.71
N LYS A 103 -16.40 -6.92 -9.99
CA LYS A 103 -17.44 -7.74 -10.60
C LYS A 103 -17.58 -9.10 -9.89
N ASN A 104 -16.47 -9.77 -9.59
CA ASN A 104 -16.50 -11.13 -9.05
C ASN A 104 -16.75 -11.21 -7.53
N ILE A 105 -16.63 -10.10 -6.78
CA ILE A 105 -16.93 -10.08 -5.34
C ILE A 105 -18.26 -9.40 -4.98
N LYS A 106 -18.84 -8.59 -5.87
CA LYS A 106 -20.02 -7.76 -5.57
C LYS A 106 -21.19 -8.55 -4.97
N ASP A 107 -21.62 -9.61 -5.65
CA ASP A 107 -22.79 -10.39 -5.24
C ASP A 107 -22.51 -11.12 -3.92
N PHE A 108 -21.31 -11.68 -3.78
CA PHE A 108 -20.86 -12.30 -2.53
C PHE A 108 -20.88 -11.32 -1.35
N LEU A 109 -20.42 -10.08 -1.54
CA LEU A 109 -20.45 -9.08 -0.46
C LEU A 109 -21.88 -8.68 -0.12
N PHE A 110 -22.75 -8.54 -1.12
CA PHE A 110 -24.17 -8.25 -0.90
C PHE A 110 -24.87 -9.35 -0.09
N GLU A 111 -24.63 -10.63 -0.42
CA GLU A 111 -25.17 -11.79 0.31
C GLU A 111 -24.70 -11.86 1.77
N ASN A 112 -23.53 -11.30 2.08
CA ASN A 112 -22.94 -11.27 3.42
C ASN A 112 -23.19 -9.96 4.17
N ASP A 113 -24.11 -9.11 3.69
CA ASP A 113 -24.45 -7.80 4.26
C ASP A 113 -23.27 -6.81 4.37
N ILE A 114 -22.37 -6.85 3.39
CA ILE A 114 -21.17 -6.00 3.32
C ILE A 114 -21.32 -4.98 2.18
N ASN A 115 -21.21 -3.69 2.52
CA ASN A 115 -21.28 -2.63 1.53
C ASN A 115 -19.99 -2.58 0.68
N ILE A 116 -20.13 -2.31 -0.61
CA ILE A 116 -19.02 -2.16 -1.54
C ILE A 116 -19.02 -0.75 -2.14
N PHE A 117 -17.86 -0.11 -2.12
CA PHE A 117 -17.62 1.21 -2.67
C PHE A 117 -16.50 1.10 -3.70
N ILE A 118 -16.78 1.43 -4.96
CA ILE A 118 -15.83 1.24 -6.06
C ILE A 118 -15.46 2.60 -6.66
N GLN A 119 -14.17 2.86 -6.78
CA GLN A 119 -13.69 4.05 -7.49
C GLN A 119 -14.30 4.15 -8.90
N GLY A 120 -14.77 5.35 -9.25
CA GLY A 120 -15.43 5.64 -10.52
C GLY A 120 -16.95 5.70 -10.42
N GLN A 121 -17.56 5.19 -9.34
CA GLN A 121 -19.00 5.28 -9.12
C GLN A 121 -19.45 6.64 -8.55
N LEU A 122 -18.60 7.26 -7.73
CA LEU A 122 -18.83 8.57 -7.13
C LEU A 122 -17.53 9.40 -7.14
N PRO A 123 -17.62 10.73 -6.99
CA PRO A 123 -16.47 11.56 -6.69
C PRO A 123 -15.69 11.02 -5.49
N LYS A 124 -14.34 11.08 -5.54
CA LYS A 124 -13.47 10.45 -4.52
C LYS A 124 -13.86 10.81 -3.08
N ASN A 125 -14.09 12.09 -2.81
CA ASN A 125 -14.41 12.56 -1.46
C ASN A 125 -15.77 12.06 -0.97
N GLU A 126 -16.76 12.01 -1.86
CA GLU A 126 -18.07 11.45 -1.55
C GLU A 126 -17.98 9.94 -1.30
N LEU A 127 -17.24 9.21 -2.13
CA LEU A 127 -17.04 7.78 -1.97
C LEU A 127 -16.40 7.44 -0.61
N ILE A 128 -15.36 8.19 -0.23
CA ILE A 128 -14.70 8.04 1.08
C ILE A 128 -15.66 8.39 2.21
N ASN A 129 -16.43 9.47 2.08
CA ASN A 129 -17.38 9.88 3.12
C ASN A 129 -18.49 8.84 3.31
N SER A 130 -19.01 8.28 2.22
CA SER A 130 -20.01 7.20 2.26
C SER A 130 -19.45 5.94 2.90
N PHE A 131 -18.20 5.57 2.58
CA PHE A 131 -17.51 4.47 3.22
C PHE A 131 -17.39 4.68 4.74
N LYS A 132 -16.95 5.87 5.19
CA LYS A 132 -16.80 6.20 6.61
C LYS A 132 -18.11 6.20 7.39
N LYS A 133 -19.19 6.67 6.76
CA LYS A 133 -20.52 6.78 7.38
C LYS A 133 -21.31 5.49 7.30
N SER A 134 -20.79 4.47 6.63
CA SER A 134 -21.49 3.20 6.47
C SER A 134 -21.69 2.55 7.84
N PRO A 135 -22.93 2.25 8.24
CA PRO A 135 -23.21 1.58 9.51
C PRO A 135 -22.84 0.09 9.46
N LYS A 136 -22.58 -0.42 8.25
CA LYS A 136 -22.21 -1.82 7.99
C LYS A 136 -20.73 -1.92 7.69
N LYS A 137 -20.20 -3.11 7.89
CA LYS A 137 -18.91 -3.52 7.36
C LYS A 137 -18.84 -3.20 5.87
N SER A 138 -17.71 -2.64 5.45
CA SER A 138 -17.60 -2.05 4.12
C SER A 138 -16.26 -2.36 3.47
N VAL A 139 -16.27 -2.47 2.14
CA VAL A 139 -15.10 -2.64 1.30
C VAL A 139 -14.99 -1.44 0.37
N LEU A 140 -13.86 -0.75 0.41
CA LEU A 140 -13.51 0.31 -0.54
C LEU A 140 -12.45 -0.21 -1.51
N ILE A 141 -12.72 -0.14 -2.81
CA ILE A 141 -11.80 -0.58 -3.85
C ILE A 141 -11.31 0.65 -4.62
N GLY A 142 -10.00 0.81 -4.69
CA GLY A 142 -9.38 1.94 -5.38
C GLY A 142 -8.07 1.60 -6.09
N ILE A 143 -7.74 2.43 -7.07
CA ILE A 143 -6.48 2.44 -7.83
C ILE A 143 -5.80 3.81 -7.68
N LYS A 144 -4.55 3.93 -8.14
CA LYS A 144 -3.83 5.21 -8.33
C LYS A 144 -4.00 6.21 -7.17
N ASN A 145 -4.90 7.18 -7.31
CA ASN A 145 -5.15 8.26 -6.36
C ASN A 145 -5.78 7.81 -5.04
N PHE A 146 -6.21 6.55 -4.89
CA PHE A 146 -6.61 5.97 -3.61
C PHE A 146 -5.43 5.53 -2.75
N TRP A 147 -4.22 5.45 -3.32
CA TRP A 147 -2.99 5.24 -2.55
C TRP A 147 -2.59 6.50 -1.74
N GLU A 148 -3.17 7.65 -2.07
CA GLU A 148 -2.85 8.96 -1.48
C GLU A 148 -4.10 9.70 -0.99
N GLY A 149 -3.97 10.54 0.03
CA GLY A 149 -5.01 11.49 0.42
C GLY A 149 -6.34 10.88 0.89
N ILE A 150 -6.35 9.62 1.30
CA ILE A 150 -7.48 9.03 2.05
C ILE A 150 -7.18 9.24 3.53
N ASP A 151 -8.16 9.66 4.33
CA ASP A 151 -8.03 9.80 5.78
C ASP A 151 -9.15 9.07 6.50
N ILE A 152 -8.96 7.80 6.83
CA ILE A 152 -9.93 6.97 7.56
C ILE A 152 -9.23 6.53 8.85
N LYS A 153 -9.93 6.63 9.99
CA LYS A 153 -9.38 6.38 11.33
C LYS A 153 -10.24 5.36 12.07
N GLY A 154 -9.65 4.69 13.06
CA GLY A 154 -10.30 3.73 13.93
C GLY A 154 -10.84 2.50 13.19
N ASP A 155 -11.89 1.91 13.74
CA ASP A 155 -12.50 0.67 13.23
C ASP A 155 -13.09 0.80 11.81
N GLN A 156 -13.19 2.03 11.28
CA GLN A 156 -13.58 2.28 9.89
C GLN A 156 -12.57 1.71 8.88
N LEU A 157 -11.30 1.48 9.28
CA LEU A 157 -10.31 0.84 8.42
C LEU A 157 -9.32 0.00 9.24
N THR A 158 -9.55 -1.31 9.28
CA THR A 158 -8.71 -2.27 10.02
C THR A 158 -7.95 -3.23 9.11
N MET A 159 -8.24 -3.22 7.80
CA MET A 159 -7.57 -4.08 6.83
C MET A 159 -7.25 -3.35 5.54
N ILE A 160 -6.01 -3.46 5.09
CA ILE A 160 -5.59 -3.04 3.75
C ILE A 160 -5.12 -4.26 2.97
N ILE A 161 -5.73 -4.52 1.82
CA ILE A 161 -5.31 -5.59 0.91
C ILE A 161 -4.59 -4.94 -0.27
N ILE A 162 -3.35 -5.37 -0.50
CA ILE A 162 -2.50 -4.98 -1.64
C ILE A 162 -2.23 -6.24 -2.45
N PRO A 163 -3.06 -6.56 -3.46
CA PRO A 163 -2.83 -7.75 -4.27
C PRO A 163 -1.47 -7.70 -4.97
N LYS A 164 -1.15 -6.59 -5.63
CA LYS A 164 0.07 -6.44 -6.44
C LYS A 164 0.90 -5.25 -5.97
N LEU A 165 2.22 -5.40 -5.94
CA LEU A 165 3.13 -4.29 -5.62
C LEU A 165 2.88 -3.12 -6.60
N PRO A 166 2.87 -1.86 -6.12
CA PRO A 166 2.48 -0.68 -6.89
C PRO A 166 3.56 -0.19 -7.87
N PHE A 167 4.13 -1.11 -8.65
CA PHE A 167 4.97 -0.77 -9.78
C PHE A 167 4.13 -0.09 -10.88
N GLN A 168 4.74 0.89 -11.54
CA GLN A 168 4.10 1.56 -12.66
C GLN A 168 3.95 0.61 -13.85
N THR A 169 2.93 0.84 -14.66
CA THR A 169 2.72 0.07 -15.88
C THR A 169 3.83 0.42 -16.89
N PRO A 170 4.54 -0.58 -17.45
CA PRO A 170 5.64 -0.34 -18.40
C PRO A 170 5.23 0.39 -19.69
N SER A 171 3.94 0.43 -20.00
CA SER A 171 3.38 1.07 -21.21
C SER A 171 3.19 2.58 -21.08
N ASP A 172 3.57 3.19 -19.95
CA ASP A 172 3.53 4.65 -19.79
C ASP A 172 4.57 5.31 -20.72
N PRO A 173 4.17 6.16 -21.68
CA PRO A 173 5.09 6.78 -22.64
C PRO A 173 6.22 7.58 -21.98
N ILE A 174 5.93 8.24 -20.86
CA ILE A 174 6.94 9.01 -20.12
C ILE A 174 7.96 8.06 -19.49
N LEU A 175 7.49 6.94 -18.95
CA LEU A 175 8.35 5.92 -18.37
C LEU A 175 9.26 5.28 -19.43
N ILE A 176 8.72 5.01 -20.63
CA ILE A 176 9.47 4.49 -21.77
C ILE A 176 10.59 5.47 -22.16
N ALA A 177 10.27 6.75 -22.37
CA ALA A 177 11.26 7.77 -22.72
C ALA A 177 12.36 7.92 -21.65
N LYS A 178 11.99 7.92 -20.35
CA LYS A 178 12.99 7.97 -19.27
C LYS A 178 13.87 6.73 -19.22
N ASN A 179 13.31 5.55 -19.50
CA ASN A 179 14.07 4.31 -19.56
C ASN A 179 15.07 4.32 -20.74
N GLU A 180 14.68 4.86 -21.89
CA GLU A 180 15.59 5.05 -23.04
C GLU A 180 16.75 5.99 -22.71
N LEU A 181 16.48 7.09 -22.00
CA LEU A 181 17.54 7.99 -21.52
C LEU A 181 18.49 7.30 -20.54
N ALA A 182 17.96 6.53 -19.59
CA ALA A 182 18.78 5.77 -18.63
C ALA A 182 19.67 4.71 -19.30
N LYS A 183 19.20 4.09 -20.40
CA LYS A 183 20.03 3.19 -21.21
C LYS A 183 21.22 3.91 -21.83
N LYS A 184 21.06 5.16 -22.29
CA LYS A 184 22.16 5.95 -22.86
C LYS A 184 23.24 6.29 -21.83
N THR A 185 22.89 6.36 -20.54
CA THR A 185 23.80 6.65 -19.43
C THR A 185 24.29 5.40 -18.70
N ASN A 186 23.99 4.19 -19.21
CA ASN A 186 24.26 2.90 -18.55
C ASN A 186 23.72 2.80 -17.11
N GLU A 187 22.64 3.53 -16.81
CA GLU A 187 22.01 3.50 -15.50
C GLU A 187 20.89 2.46 -15.43
N ASN A 188 20.77 1.78 -14.30
CA ASN A 188 19.66 0.87 -14.06
C ASN A 188 18.39 1.67 -13.71
N PHE A 189 17.57 1.93 -14.72
CA PHE A 189 16.30 2.66 -14.59
C PHE A 189 15.37 2.07 -13.53
N PHE A 190 15.33 0.74 -13.42
CA PHE A 190 14.48 0.08 -12.43
C PHE A 190 14.91 0.44 -11.00
N ILE A 191 16.20 0.38 -10.71
CA ILE A 191 16.74 0.71 -9.37
C ILE A 191 16.64 2.21 -9.09
N LYS A 192 16.88 3.05 -10.10
CA LYS A 192 16.95 4.51 -9.92
C LYS A 192 15.58 5.17 -9.84
N GLU A 193 14.57 4.66 -10.54
CA GLU A 193 13.26 5.30 -10.66
C GLU A 193 12.09 4.38 -10.25
N THR A 194 11.95 3.24 -10.92
CA THR A 194 10.77 2.39 -10.78
C THR A 194 10.61 1.84 -9.36
N LEU A 195 11.69 1.37 -8.75
CA LEU A 195 11.70 0.79 -7.41
C LEU A 195 11.43 1.87 -6.33
N PRO A 196 12.15 3.02 -6.29
CA PRO A 196 11.87 4.08 -5.34
C PRO A 196 10.41 4.57 -5.36
N GLN A 197 9.86 4.78 -6.56
CA GLN A 197 8.46 5.24 -6.69
C GLN A 197 7.46 4.20 -6.19
N ALA A 198 7.69 2.91 -6.46
CA ALA A 198 6.85 1.84 -5.95
C ALA A 198 6.94 1.72 -4.42
N ILE A 199 8.14 1.86 -3.84
CA ILE A 199 8.33 1.88 -2.38
C ILE A 199 7.59 3.06 -1.77
N MET A 200 7.70 4.26 -2.36
CA MET A 200 7.00 5.45 -1.88
C MET A 200 5.48 5.24 -1.85
N LYS A 201 4.90 4.72 -2.94
CA LYS A 201 3.46 4.38 -3.00
C LYS A 201 3.09 3.33 -1.97
N PHE A 202 3.91 2.30 -1.80
CA PHE A 202 3.68 1.24 -0.82
C PHE A 202 3.66 1.80 0.62
N LYS A 203 4.62 2.67 0.98
CA LYS A 203 4.65 3.38 2.27
C LYS A 203 3.41 4.25 2.47
N GLN A 204 2.97 4.95 1.43
CA GLN A 204 1.77 5.80 1.51
C GLN A 204 0.50 4.97 1.75
N GLY A 205 0.38 3.81 1.12
CA GLY A 205 -0.71 2.85 1.37
C GLY A 205 -0.65 2.30 2.79
N PHE A 206 0.55 1.91 3.25
CA PHE A 206 0.79 1.43 4.62
C PHE A 206 0.39 2.47 5.67
N GLY A 207 0.77 3.74 5.47
CA GLY A 207 0.46 4.84 6.39
C GLY A 207 -1.03 5.19 6.49
N ARG A 208 -1.92 4.50 5.76
CA ARG A 208 -3.37 4.63 5.91
C ARG A 208 -3.94 3.77 7.03
N LEU A 209 -3.22 2.73 7.45
CA LEU A 209 -3.73 1.78 8.44
C LEU A 209 -3.66 2.35 9.87
N ILE A 210 -2.54 2.96 10.24
CA ILE A 210 -2.30 3.48 11.59
C ILE A 210 -2.02 4.98 11.51
N ARG A 211 -2.93 5.78 12.05
CA ARG A 211 -2.93 7.25 12.02
C ARG A 211 -3.20 7.87 13.38
N ASP A 212 -3.83 7.12 14.26
CA ASP A 212 -4.06 7.45 15.65
C ASP A 212 -3.46 6.36 16.56
N SER A 213 -3.21 6.75 17.81
CA SER A 213 -2.82 5.86 18.90
C SER A 213 -3.74 4.67 19.10
N LYS A 214 -5.03 4.79 18.77
CA LYS A 214 -6.03 3.71 18.92
C LYS A 214 -6.17 2.81 17.69
N ASP A 215 -5.58 3.19 16.56
CA ASP A 215 -5.70 2.40 15.33
C ASP A 215 -4.94 1.09 15.47
N TYR A 216 -5.51 0.03 14.91
CA TYR A 216 -4.91 -1.28 14.78
C TYR A 216 -5.36 -1.91 13.46
N GLY A 217 -4.61 -2.88 12.96
CA GLY A 217 -5.07 -3.65 11.83
C GLY A 217 -4.00 -4.39 11.05
N ILE A 218 -4.40 -4.84 9.87
CA ILE A 218 -3.65 -5.83 9.09
C ILE A 218 -3.41 -5.32 7.68
N ILE A 219 -2.19 -5.49 7.21
CA ILE A 219 -1.86 -5.31 5.80
C ILE A 219 -1.65 -6.68 5.20
N VAL A 220 -2.45 -6.99 4.19
CA VAL A 220 -2.36 -8.24 3.46
C VAL A 220 -1.78 -7.97 2.08
N CYS A 221 -0.59 -8.49 1.81
CA CYS A 221 0.04 -8.41 0.50
C CYS A 221 -0.01 -9.79 -0.17
N PHE A 222 -0.55 -9.87 -1.39
CA PHE A 222 -0.51 -11.12 -2.15
C PHE A 222 0.74 -11.25 -3.02
N ASP A 223 1.54 -10.21 -3.15
CA ASP A 223 2.65 -10.22 -4.07
C ASP A 223 3.91 -10.85 -3.44
N LYS A 224 4.08 -12.17 -3.60
CA LYS A 224 5.23 -12.92 -3.08
C LYS A 224 6.60 -12.41 -3.56
N ARG A 225 6.65 -11.53 -4.59
CA ARG A 225 7.89 -10.90 -5.03
C ARG A 225 8.52 -10.02 -3.95
N ILE A 226 7.74 -9.52 -2.98
CA ILE A 226 8.26 -8.78 -1.83
C ILE A 226 9.19 -9.63 -0.94
N CYS A 227 9.01 -10.96 -0.92
CA CYS A 227 9.90 -11.89 -0.22
C CYS A 227 10.92 -12.53 -1.16
N ASN A 228 10.51 -12.89 -2.38
CA ASN A 228 11.30 -13.74 -3.26
C ASN A 228 12.27 -12.98 -4.18
N LYS A 229 12.12 -11.67 -4.36
CA LYS A 229 13.03 -10.85 -5.18
C LYS A 229 13.97 -10.02 -4.31
N ALA A 230 15.20 -9.83 -4.78
CA ALA A 230 16.23 -9.07 -4.05
C ALA A 230 15.77 -7.65 -3.65
N TYR A 231 15.02 -6.97 -4.53
CA TYR A 231 14.47 -5.64 -4.25
C TYR A 231 13.40 -5.63 -3.16
N GLY A 232 12.79 -6.78 -2.83
CA GLY A 232 11.72 -6.89 -1.85
C GLY A 232 12.16 -6.46 -0.45
N LYS A 233 13.43 -6.69 -0.11
CA LYS A 233 14.06 -6.18 1.12
C LYS A 233 13.95 -4.67 1.25
N SER A 234 14.00 -3.93 0.14
CA SER A 234 13.87 -2.47 0.15
C SER A 234 12.46 -2.01 0.49
N PHE A 235 11.42 -2.77 0.15
CA PHE A 235 10.04 -2.49 0.60
C PHE A 235 9.92 -2.70 2.11
N LEU A 236 10.38 -3.85 2.62
CA LEU A 236 10.26 -4.18 4.05
C LEU A 236 11.08 -3.21 4.94
N LYS A 237 12.30 -2.85 4.52
CA LYS A 237 13.14 -1.85 5.23
C LYS A 237 12.57 -0.44 5.24
N SER A 238 11.64 -0.15 4.33
CA SER A 238 11.03 1.17 4.19
C SER A 238 9.83 1.39 5.13
N LEU A 239 9.34 0.30 5.73
CA LEU A 239 8.26 0.29 6.71
C LEU A 239 8.79 0.47 8.14
N PRO A 240 7.95 0.93 9.08
CA PRO A 240 8.28 0.82 10.51
C PRO A 240 8.49 -0.65 10.90
N LYS A 241 9.12 -0.87 12.06
CA LYS A 241 9.22 -2.23 12.63
C LYS A 241 7.81 -2.80 12.81
N ILE A 242 7.49 -3.83 12.03
CA ILE A 242 6.19 -4.50 12.01
C ILE A 242 6.41 -6.01 11.95
N LYS A 243 5.55 -6.76 12.66
CA LYS A 243 5.57 -8.23 12.58
C LYS A 243 5.14 -8.65 11.18
N THR A 244 6.01 -9.38 10.50
CA THR A 244 5.78 -9.82 9.11
C THR A 244 5.66 -11.33 9.07
N TYR A 245 4.60 -11.84 8.46
CA TYR A 245 4.32 -13.27 8.28
C TYR A 245 4.35 -13.61 6.79
N TYR A 246 5.11 -14.63 6.41
CA TYR A 246 5.15 -15.16 5.05
C TYR A 246 4.82 -16.65 5.07
N SER A 247 3.63 -17.02 4.62
CA SER A 247 3.13 -18.40 4.67
C SER A 247 1.98 -18.63 3.68
N ASN A 248 1.50 -19.87 3.59
CA ASN A 248 0.34 -20.21 2.78
C ASN A 248 -0.93 -19.55 3.30
N PHE A 249 -1.94 -19.44 2.44
CA PHE A 249 -3.16 -18.70 2.74
C PHE A 249 -3.90 -19.24 3.96
N THR A 250 -3.91 -20.55 4.18
CA THR A 250 -4.53 -21.18 5.35
C THR A 250 -3.89 -20.70 6.66
N THR A 251 -2.56 -20.68 6.74
CA THR A 251 -1.84 -20.17 7.91
C THR A 251 -2.03 -18.66 8.08
N ILE A 252 -2.06 -17.90 6.98
CA ILE A 252 -2.31 -16.45 7.00
C ILE A 252 -3.70 -16.15 7.56
N LYS A 253 -4.74 -16.88 7.13
CA LYS A 253 -6.09 -16.76 7.70
C LYS A 253 -6.10 -17.02 9.22
N HIS A 254 -5.41 -18.07 9.67
CA HIS A 254 -5.31 -18.36 11.09
C HIS A 254 -4.64 -17.21 11.86
N THR A 255 -3.53 -16.69 11.33
CA THR A 255 -2.80 -15.55 11.91
C THR A 255 -3.68 -14.31 12.03
N ILE A 256 -4.44 -13.99 10.98
CA ILE A 256 -5.38 -12.87 10.92
C ILE A 256 -6.50 -13.03 11.95
N ASN A 257 -7.09 -14.22 12.04
CA ASN A 257 -8.14 -14.51 13.01
C ASN A 257 -7.64 -14.36 14.46
N THR A 258 -6.43 -14.84 14.73
CA THR A 258 -5.80 -14.71 16.06
C THR A 258 -5.51 -13.26 16.40
N PHE A 259 -5.00 -12.46 15.45
CA PHE A 259 -4.77 -11.03 15.64
C PHE A 259 -6.06 -10.30 16.08
N PHE A 260 -7.17 -10.47 15.35
CA PHE A 260 -8.44 -9.84 15.70
C PHE A 260 -9.14 -10.40 16.94
N LYS A 261 -8.67 -11.52 17.51
CA LYS A 261 -9.13 -12.04 18.80
C LYS A 261 -8.35 -11.46 19.98
N ILE A 262 -7.05 -11.26 19.84
CA ILE A 262 -6.19 -10.76 20.91
C ILE A 262 -6.54 -9.31 21.26
N ASP A 263 -6.76 -8.44 20.28
CA ASP A 263 -7.10 -7.03 20.54
C ASP A 263 -8.44 -6.85 21.28
N GLN A 264 -9.38 -7.80 21.16
CA GLN A 264 -10.65 -7.76 21.92
C GLN A 264 -10.46 -7.93 23.43
N ASN A 265 -9.35 -8.54 23.87
CA ASN A 265 -9.07 -8.71 25.30
C ASN A 265 -8.30 -7.52 25.90
N ILE A 266 -7.84 -6.58 25.06
CA ILE A 266 -7.00 -5.44 25.49
C ILE A 266 -7.81 -4.14 25.58
N ASN A 267 -8.93 -4.01 24.84
CA ASN A 267 -9.85 -2.89 24.94
C ASN A 267 -11.26 -3.37 25.36
N PRO A 268 -11.57 -3.39 26.68
CA PRO A 268 -12.93 -3.60 27.18
C PRO A 268 -13.86 -2.42 26.89
#